data_AF-A0A1M5TGV2-F1
#
_entry.id   AF-A0A1M5TGV2-F1
#
_cell.length_a   1.000
_cell.length_b   1.000
_cell.length_c   1.000
_cell.angle_alpha   90.00
_cell.angle_beta   90.00
_cell.angle_gamma   90.00
#
_symmetry.space_group_name_H-M   'P 1'
#
loop_
_entity.id
_entity.type
_entity.pdbx_description
1 polymer ?
#
loop_
_entity_poly.entity_id
_entity_poly.type
_entity_poly.pdbx_seq_one_letter_code
_entity_poly.pdbx_strand_id
1 'polypeptide(L)'
;MKHASVVCAVLLALVFASAASAQVIPPGGSQFNPPLPAPPPPPKIEVPVVPQLDALPQPNYAPTPGPSFGERISKCLDDAAASGLGPSERSNYSRNCANR
;
A
#
# COMPACT_ATOMS: atom_id res chain seq x y z
N MET A 1 -17.12 -58.41 -43.93
CA MET A 1 -16.31 -58.47 -42.69
C MET A 1 -15.32 -57.30 -42.58
N LYS A 2 -14.38 -57.13 -43.53
CA LYS A 2 -13.33 -56.10 -43.46
C LYS A 2 -13.84 -54.65 -43.56
N HIS A 3 -14.73 -54.36 -44.51
CA HIS A 3 -15.29 -53.02 -44.70
C HIS A 3 -16.13 -52.54 -43.51
N ALA A 4 -16.93 -53.42 -42.92
CA ALA A 4 -17.72 -53.10 -41.73
C ALA A 4 -16.83 -52.77 -40.51
N SER A 5 -15.73 -53.50 -40.33
CA SER A 5 -14.76 -53.23 -39.28
C SER A 5 -14.06 -51.88 -39.44
N VAL A 6 -13.74 -51.49 -40.68
CA VAL A 6 -13.10 -50.20 -40.98
C VAL A 6 -14.09 -49.05 -40.75
N VAL A 7 -15.34 -49.20 -41.20
CA VAL A 7 -16.38 -48.18 -40.96
C VAL A 7 -16.63 -47.99 -39.46
N CYS A 8 -16.70 -49.08 -38.69
CA CYS A 8 -16.90 -49.01 -37.25
C CYS A 8 -15.72 -48.33 -36.53
N ALA A 9 -14.49 -48.63 -36.94
CA ALA A 9 -13.29 -47.98 -36.38
C ALA A 9 -13.24 -46.47 -36.70
N VAL A 10 -13.62 -46.07 -37.92
CA VAL A 10 -13.67 -44.66 -38.32
C VAL A 10 -14.74 -43.89 -37.53
N LEU A 11 -15.92 -44.49 -37.34
CA LEU A 11 -17.00 -43.88 -36.55
C LEU A 11 -16.61 -43.71 -35.07
N LEU A 12 -15.96 -44.71 -34.46
CA LEU A 12 -15.44 -44.59 -33.10
C LEU A 12 -14.39 -43.47 -33.00
N ALA A 13 -13.47 -43.38 -33.96
CA ALA A 13 -12.46 -42.33 -33.97
C ALA A 13 -13.06 -40.91 -34.06
N LEU A 14 -14.12 -40.72 -34.85
CA LEU A 14 -14.82 -39.44 -34.98
C LEU A 14 -15.55 -39.02 -33.69
N VAL A 15 -16.09 -39.98 -32.94
CA VAL A 15 -16.78 -39.70 -31.67
C VAL A 15 -15.80 -39.28 -30.57
N PHE A 16 -14.64 -39.92 -30.48
CA PHE A 16 -13.62 -39.56 -29.48
C PHE A 16 -12.78 -38.34 -29.85
N ALA A 17 -12.76 -37.93 -31.12
CA ALA A 17 -12.04 -36.74 -31.56
C ALA A 17 -12.69 -35.43 -31.04
N SER A 18 -13.97 -35.45 -30.68
CA SER A 18 -14.68 -34.28 -30.15
C SER A 18 -14.67 -34.24 -28.62
N ALA A 19 -13.48 -34.10 -28.03
CA ALA A 19 -13.34 -33.76 -26.62
C ALA A 19 -13.55 -32.24 -26.45
N ALA A 20 -14.80 -31.79 -26.53
CA ALA A 20 -15.15 -30.40 -26.25
C ALA A 20 -15.14 -30.17 -24.73
N SER A 21 -14.07 -29.55 -24.23
CA SER A 21 -14.03 -29.05 -22.85
C SER A 21 -14.91 -27.81 -22.74
N ALA A 22 -16.07 -27.94 -22.09
CA ALA A 22 -16.94 -26.81 -21.77
C ALA A 22 -16.35 -26.01 -20.61
N GLN A 23 -15.97 -24.76 -20.87
CA GLN A 23 -15.53 -23.81 -19.85
C GLN A 23 -16.74 -23.09 -19.25
N VAL A 24 -16.90 -23.18 -17.92
CA VAL A 24 -17.95 -22.46 -17.20
C VAL A 24 -17.55 -20.98 -17.12
N ILE A 25 -18.13 -20.15 -17.98
CA ILE A 25 -17.92 -18.69 -17.96
C ILE A 25 -18.92 -18.09 -16.97
N PRO A 26 -18.47 -17.45 -15.87
CA PRO A 26 -19.36 -16.80 -14.93
C PRO A 26 -20.08 -15.61 -15.60
N PRO A 27 -21.28 -15.21 -15.12
CA PRO A 27 -21.97 -14.03 -15.64
C PRO A 27 -21.06 -12.79 -15.55
N GLY A 28 -20.85 -12.12 -16.68
CA GLY A 28 -19.91 -10.98 -16.82
C GLY A 28 -18.47 -11.37 -17.18
N GLY A 29 -18.15 -12.66 -17.28
CA GLY A 29 -16.85 -13.17 -17.72
C GLY A 29 -16.69 -13.22 -19.24
N SER A 30 -15.44 -13.34 -19.69
CA SER A 30 -15.06 -13.55 -21.10
C SER A 30 -14.12 -14.73 -21.19
N GLN A 31 -14.27 -15.56 -22.23
CA GLN A 31 -13.36 -16.67 -22.52
C GLN A 31 -11.93 -16.23 -22.88
N PHE A 32 -11.74 -14.96 -23.21
CA PHE A 32 -10.44 -14.40 -23.56
C PHE A 32 -9.72 -13.76 -22.37
N ASN A 33 -10.39 -13.64 -21.22
CA ASN A 33 -9.76 -13.10 -20.03
C ASN A 33 -8.94 -14.19 -19.34
N PRO A 34 -7.71 -13.88 -18.90
CA PRO A 34 -6.93 -14.79 -18.08
C PRO A 34 -7.66 -15.07 -16.76
N PRO A 35 -7.41 -16.22 -16.11
CA PRO A 35 -7.93 -16.52 -14.78
C PRO A 35 -7.57 -15.39 -13.80
N LEU A 36 -8.52 -15.01 -12.94
CA LEU A 36 -8.23 -14.02 -11.91
C LEU A 36 -7.18 -14.56 -10.93
N PRO A 37 -6.22 -13.74 -10.49
CA PRO A 37 -5.31 -14.13 -9.43
C PRO A 37 -6.09 -14.39 -8.14
N ALA A 38 -5.56 -15.29 -7.29
CA ALA A 38 -6.14 -15.56 -5.99
C ALA A 38 -6.23 -14.25 -5.17
N PRO A 39 -7.32 -14.05 -4.40
CA PRO A 39 -7.43 -12.88 -3.54
C PRO A 39 -6.28 -12.86 -2.52
N PRO A 40 -5.80 -11.66 -2.11
CA PRO A 40 -4.76 -11.54 -1.11
C PRO A 40 -5.21 -12.16 0.22
N PRO A 41 -4.27 -12.64 1.05
CA PRO A 41 -4.61 -13.13 2.37
C PRO A 41 -5.23 -12.00 3.21
N PRO A 42 -6.15 -12.33 4.14
CA PRO A 42 -6.69 -11.35 5.07
C PRO A 42 -5.56 -10.65 5.84
N PRO A 43 -5.73 -9.35 6.20
CA PRO A 43 -4.76 -8.67 7.02
C PRO A 43 -4.59 -9.41 8.35
N LYS A 44 -3.34 -9.53 8.81
CA LYS A 44 -3.06 -10.10 10.12
C LYS A 44 -3.58 -9.12 11.18
N ILE A 45 -4.46 -9.62 12.04
CA ILE A 45 -4.90 -8.91 13.23
C ILE A 45 -3.80 -9.15 14.27
N GLU A 46 -2.84 -8.24 14.34
CA GLU A 46 -1.84 -8.25 15.39
C GLU A 46 -2.41 -7.59 16.64
N VAL A 47 -2.37 -8.30 17.77
CA VAL A 47 -2.77 -7.73 19.06
C VAL A 47 -1.72 -6.68 19.44
N PRO A 48 -2.11 -5.44 19.75
CA PRO A 48 -1.18 -4.45 20.26
C PRO A 48 -0.45 -4.97 21.50
N VAL A 49 0.85 -4.70 21.60
CA VAL A 49 1.63 -5.08 22.78
C VAL A 49 1.04 -4.41 24.01
N VAL A 50 0.62 -5.20 25.00
CA VAL A 50 0.13 -4.69 26.29
C VAL A 50 1.32 -4.11 27.06
N PRO A 51 1.30 -2.82 27.43
CA PRO A 51 2.32 -2.25 28.29
C PRO A 51 2.36 -3.00 29.63
N GLN A 52 3.54 -3.46 30.03
CA GLN A 52 3.76 -4.12 31.32
C GLN A 52 3.96 -3.06 32.41
N LEU A 53 3.18 -3.10 33.50
CA LEU A 53 3.25 -2.15 34.62
C LEU A 53 4.58 -2.22 35.39
N ASP A 54 5.17 -3.41 35.48
CA ASP A 54 6.40 -3.66 36.26
C ASP A 54 7.67 -3.63 35.39
N ALA A 55 7.54 -3.36 34.08
CA ALA A 55 8.70 -3.26 33.21
C ALA A 55 9.49 -1.98 33.49
N LEU A 56 10.81 -2.12 33.64
CA LEU A 56 11.70 -0.96 33.74
C LEU A 56 11.60 -0.13 32.45
N PRO A 57 11.48 1.21 32.53
CA PRO A 57 11.55 2.08 31.37
C PRO A 57 12.84 1.83 30.60
N GLN A 58 12.73 1.51 29.31
CA GLN A 58 13.90 1.44 28.43
C GLN A 58 14.40 2.86 28.17
N PRO A 59 15.69 3.16 28.40
CA PRO A 59 16.23 4.47 28.09
C PRO A 59 16.14 4.72 26.58
N ASN A 60 15.36 5.74 26.21
CA ASN A 60 15.27 6.19 24.84
C ASN A 60 16.39 7.20 24.56
N TYR A 61 17.37 6.79 23.76
CA TYR A 61 18.49 7.64 23.33
C TYR A 61 18.19 8.40 22.03
N ALA A 62 16.93 8.43 21.58
CA ALA A 62 16.55 9.25 20.45
C ALA A 62 16.85 10.73 20.74
N PRO A 63 17.41 11.47 19.77
CA PRO A 63 17.54 12.92 19.90
C PRO A 63 16.18 13.56 20.17
N THR A 64 16.15 14.55 21.06
CA THR A 64 14.95 15.36 21.27
C THR A 64 14.50 15.94 19.93
N PRO A 65 13.19 15.88 19.60
CA PRO A 65 12.68 16.52 18.41
C PRO A 65 13.13 17.97 18.35
N GLY A 66 13.65 18.39 17.20
CA GLY A 66 14.00 19.78 16.96
C GLY A 66 12.77 20.69 17.06
N PRO A 67 12.97 22.01 17.24
CA PRO A 67 11.86 22.94 17.31
C PRO A 67 11.07 22.92 16.00
N SER A 68 9.75 22.91 16.13
CA SER A 68 8.83 23.05 15.01
C SER A 68 9.01 24.40 14.31
N PHE A 69 8.49 24.50 13.08
CA PHE A 69 8.48 25.79 12.38
C PHE A 69 7.79 26.89 13.20
N GLY A 70 6.70 26.55 13.90
CA GLY A 70 5.97 27.46 14.80
C GLY A 70 6.85 28.00 15.93
N GLU A 71 7.59 27.12 16.59
CA GLU A 71 8.52 27.53 17.66
C GLU A 71 9.68 28.37 17.12
N ARG A 72 10.20 28.02 15.94
CA ARG A 72 11.24 28.79 15.26
C ARG A 72 10.75 30.19 14.89
N ILE A 73 9.56 30.33 14.30
CA ILE A 73 9.03 31.64 13.91
C ILE A 73 8.74 32.52 15.14
N SER A 74 8.19 31.97 16.23
CA SER A 74 7.98 32.71 17.47
C SER A 74 9.30 33.21 18.06
N LYS A 75 10.30 32.33 18.18
CA LYS A 75 11.62 32.73 18.67
C LYS A 75 12.25 33.83 17.81
N CYS A 76 12.18 33.71 16.49
CA CYS A 76 12.69 34.74 15.59
C CYS A 76 11.93 36.07 15.69
N LEU A 77 10.62 36.04 15.96
CA LEU A 77 9.84 37.25 16.20
C LEU A 77 10.24 37.93 17.52
N ASP A 78 10.50 37.14 18.57
CA ASP A 78 10.98 37.64 19.87
C ASP A 78 12.39 38.22 19.77
N ASP A 79 13.30 37.54 19.10
CA ASP A 79 14.67 38.01 18.87
C ASP A 79 14.66 39.34 18.07
N ALA A 80 13.76 39.46 17.08
CA ALA A 80 13.59 40.70 16.34
C ALA A 80 12.95 41.82 17.17
N ALA A 81 12.03 41.48 18.06
CA ALA A 81 11.45 42.42 19.01
C ALA A 81 12.49 42.98 19.97
N ALA A 82 13.32 42.09 20.53
CA ALA A 82 14.42 42.44 21.41
C ALA A 82 15.47 43.30 20.69
N SER A 83 15.64 43.12 19.38
CA SER A 83 16.53 43.92 18.54
C SER A 83 15.97 45.28 18.15
N GLY A 84 14.73 45.61 18.55
CA GLY A 84 14.09 46.89 18.23
C GLY A 84 13.63 47.03 16.78
N LEU A 85 13.55 45.93 16.02
CA LEU A 85 13.14 45.97 14.62
C LEU A 85 11.69 46.45 14.48
N GLY A 86 11.45 47.33 13.51
CA GLY A 86 10.11 47.80 13.15
C GLY A 86 9.24 46.69 12.56
N PRO A 87 7.91 46.89 12.42
CA PRO A 87 7.00 45.84 11.96
C PRO A 87 7.36 45.19 10.61
N SER A 88 7.81 45.99 9.63
CA SER A 88 8.22 45.49 8.30
C SER A 88 9.54 44.72 8.37
N GLU A 89 10.53 45.23 9.09
CA GLU A 89 11.85 44.60 9.25
C GLU A 89 11.76 43.30 10.05
N ARG A 90 10.93 43.29 11.10
CA ARG A 90 10.62 42.11 11.92
C ARG A 90 9.97 41.01 11.09
N SER A 91 9.08 41.37 10.17
CA SER A 91 8.44 40.40 9.26
C SER A 91 9.44 39.77 8.29
N ASN A 92 10.35 40.59 7.73
CA ASN A 92 11.40 40.08 6.84
C ASN A 92 12.44 39.22 7.58
N TYR A 93 12.88 39.69 8.75
CA TYR A 93 13.83 38.96 9.61
C TYR A 93 13.28 37.60 10.03
N SER A 94 12.06 37.57 10.58
CA SER A 94 11.46 36.34 11.12
C SER A 94 11.27 35.28 10.04
N ARG A 95 10.84 35.68 8.84
CA ARG A 95 10.73 34.77 7.68
C ARG A 95 12.06 34.15 7.27
N ASN A 96 13.15 34.91 7.27
CA ASN A 96 14.47 34.38 6.92
C ASN A 96 15.05 33.51 8.05
N CYS A 97 14.92 33.97 9.30
CA CYS A 97 15.41 33.28 10.49
C CYS A 97 14.72 31.92 10.69
N ALA A 98 13.39 31.85 10.54
CA ALA A 98 12.63 30.60 10.71
C ALA A 98 12.83 29.57 9.58
N ASN A 99 13.61 29.89 8.55
CA ASN A 99 14.00 28.97 7.49
C ASN A 99 15.43 28.44 7.63
N ARG A 100 16.22 28.94 8.59
CA ARG A 100 17.57 28.43 8.94
C ARG A 100 17.52 27.34 9.99
#